data_AF-B8M2R3-F1
#
_entry.id   AF-B8M2R3-F1
#
_cell.length_a   1.000
_cell.length_b   1.000
_cell.length_c   1.000
_cell.angle_alpha   90.00
_cell.angle_beta   90.00
_cell.angle_gamma   90.00
#
_symmetry.space_group_name_H-M   'P 1'
#
loop_
_entity.id
_entity.type
_entity.pdbx_description
1 polymer ?
#
loop_
_entity_poly.entity_id
_entity_poly.type
_entity_poly.pdbx_seq_one_letter_code
_entity_poly.pdbx_strand_id
1 'polypeptide(L)'
;MAAMPSSELEGFHAFITGAAGVVGSFIIQEFLALGCYVTSHDSKPYELPPQIGLDRLNSYYGEVTERSLNRSMQEARNKFGPINILILTASYDDKINEYRVWDLPLDTWEEAYQGAARKTFVTIKQFLRSAKSSQDAQSGREIDNLSIVVIGNSKPGEHAVPFDLIQRVKNELPQLNRKARINAVVPVGPINPLMAEDYIAPHLEALARATAFVASDREAGHLSGECIIANNETEGRLAWRGKETISFSKSSTSRSLTIQAVPRLLLPSSGNKIRVAVTIDLDAVSGWLGTGYSPENVLADYSAGFFAARVGVPRLVKMLQRVDIADKVTWFIPGHSAESFTEEVQQVVDTGCEIALHGYAHEGAYSLTVQQERDILEKCIQITKKLTGKRPVGYRAPLYQVRESTLDLLEEYGFEYDSSLTDHDCRPFFAPRRPPLQPIDYSKPASSWMHPIPTSSLGDRRSSDRRPLVEIPCNYYMEDMTPMQFLPHVHNSHGYVDVRSIEQMWKDRFLWIREHEESPIFTIIMHPDTSGMAHVIGMVERMIRWLQSYGDEVEFMQAGEMARWWLAENEKNR
;
A
#
# COMPACT_ATOMS: atom_id res chain seq x y z
N MET A 1 19.97 19.13 28.34
CA MET A 1 18.80 19.75 27.68
C MET A 1 18.91 19.43 26.20
N ALA A 2 18.30 18.35 25.75
CA ALA A 2 18.22 18.04 24.33
C ALA A 2 17.00 18.80 23.77
N ALA A 3 17.21 19.61 22.73
CA ALA A 3 16.14 20.30 22.03
C ALA A 3 15.15 19.27 21.45
N MET A 4 13.86 19.54 21.58
CA MET A 4 12.82 18.73 20.92
C MET A 4 13.04 18.81 19.40
N PRO A 5 12.85 17.71 18.64
CA PRO A 5 12.98 17.76 17.19
C PRO A 5 11.92 18.71 16.63
N SER A 6 12.36 19.72 15.89
CA SER A 6 11.49 20.70 15.22
C SER A 6 10.62 20.01 14.18
N SER A 7 9.32 20.29 14.14
CA SER A 7 8.45 19.80 13.07
C SER A 7 8.92 20.34 11.72
N GLU A 8 8.78 19.57 10.64
CA GLU A 8 9.39 19.91 9.34
C GLU A 8 8.79 21.15 8.66
N LEU A 9 7.58 21.54 9.07
CA LEU A 9 6.92 22.77 8.65
C LEU A 9 7.07 23.92 9.66
N GLU A 10 7.82 23.71 10.75
CA GLU A 10 7.97 24.69 11.82
C GLU A 10 8.57 25.99 11.30
N GLY A 11 7.97 27.11 11.70
CA GLY A 11 8.43 28.44 11.33
C GLY A 11 8.07 28.88 9.91
N PHE A 12 7.52 28.01 9.05
CA PHE A 12 6.98 28.45 7.77
C PHE A 12 5.64 29.17 7.93
N HIS A 13 5.35 30.07 6.99
CA HIS A 13 4.13 30.84 6.96
C HIS A 13 3.12 30.27 5.95
N ALA A 14 2.01 29.75 6.45
CA ALA A 14 0.89 29.24 5.68
C ALA A 14 -0.23 30.28 5.54
N PHE A 15 -0.70 30.51 4.33
CA PHE A 15 -1.88 31.32 4.04
C PHE A 15 -3.04 30.40 3.64
N ILE A 16 -4.13 30.44 4.42
CA ILE A 16 -5.24 29.48 4.31
C ILE A 16 -6.54 30.20 3.96
N THR A 17 -7.18 29.81 2.85
CA THR A 17 -8.52 30.29 2.48
C THR A 17 -9.61 29.24 2.75
N GLY A 18 -10.83 29.69 3.03
CA GLY A 18 -11.92 28.80 3.48
C GLY A 18 -11.83 28.45 4.97
N ALA A 19 -11.17 29.31 5.74
CA ALA A 19 -10.82 29.14 7.15
C ALA A 19 -12.02 28.94 8.08
N ALA A 20 -13.17 29.54 7.78
CA ALA A 20 -14.38 29.43 8.60
C ALA A 20 -15.17 28.14 8.31
N GLY A 21 -14.77 27.35 7.31
CA GLY A 21 -15.33 26.04 7.02
C GLY A 21 -14.74 24.95 7.91
N VAL A 22 -15.47 23.84 8.06
CA VAL A 22 -15.06 22.66 8.86
C VAL A 22 -13.67 22.18 8.45
N VAL A 23 -13.43 21.99 7.15
CA VAL A 23 -12.12 21.57 6.61
C VAL A 23 -11.02 22.61 6.91
N GLY A 24 -11.27 23.88 6.61
CA GLY A 24 -10.29 24.95 6.81
C GLY A 24 -9.89 25.11 8.28
N SER A 25 -10.85 24.97 9.21
CA SER A 25 -10.60 25.06 10.64
C SER A 25 -9.66 23.97 11.16
N PHE A 26 -9.83 22.73 10.70
CA PHE A 26 -8.97 21.59 11.07
C PHE A 26 -7.56 21.75 10.50
N ILE A 27 -7.43 22.24 9.27
CA ILE A 27 -6.12 22.50 8.66
C ILE A 27 -5.39 23.62 9.40
N ILE A 28 -6.10 24.68 9.80
CA ILE A 28 -5.49 25.75 10.61
C ILE A 28 -4.94 25.18 11.92
N GLN A 29 -5.71 24.32 12.60
CA GLN A 29 -5.26 23.69 13.85
C GLN A 29 -4.03 22.81 13.62
N GLU A 30 -4.02 22.01 12.56
CA GLU A 30 -2.90 21.14 12.20
C GLU A 30 -1.63 21.95 11.91
N PHE A 31 -1.71 22.98 11.08
CA PHE A 31 -0.54 23.80 10.74
C PHE A 31 -0.03 24.62 11.94
N LEU A 32 -0.92 25.10 12.81
CA LEU A 32 -0.51 25.73 14.07
C LEU A 32 0.16 24.72 15.03
N ALA A 33 -0.30 23.46 15.06
CA ALA A 33 0.30 22.39 15.85
C ALA A 33 1.69 21.99 15.31
N LEU A 34 1.86 21.97 13.99
CA LEU A 34 3.14 21.76 13.29
C LEU A 34 4.08 22.97 13.37
N GLY A 35 3.73 24.00 14.14
CA GLY A 35 4.60 25.12 14.44
C GLY A 35 4.65 26.21 13.36
N CYS A 36 3.76 26.18 12.37
CA CYS A 36 3.66 27.21 11.35
C CYS A 36 3.12 28.53 11.92
N TYR A 37 3.49 29.62 11.26
CA TYR A 37 2.70 30.85 11.28
C TYR A 37 1.55 30.70 10.29
N VAL A 38 0.34 31.05 10.70
CA VAL A 38 -0.86 30.90 9.87
C VAL A 38 -1.54 32.25 9.67
N THR A 39 -1.83 32.59 8.42
CA THR A 39 -2.75 33.65 8.08
C THR A 39 -4.01 33.05 7.47
N SER A 40 -5.17 33.28 8.08
CA SER A 40 -6.46 32.80 7.59
C SER A 40 -7.22 33.91 6.85
N HIS A 41 -7.90 33.60 5.74
CA HIS A 41 -8.77 34.53 5.01
C HIS A 41 -10.10 33.86 4.67
N ASP A 42 -11.21 34.41 5.16
CA ASP A 42 -12.56 33.95 4.79
C ASP A 42 -13.57 35.10 4.76
N SER A 43 -14.67 34.92 4.04
CA SER A 43 -15.81 35.85 4.05
C SER A 43 -16.68 35.71 5.30
N LYS A 44 -16.44 34.71 6.16
CA LYS A 44 -17.02 34.53 7.48
C LYS A 44 -15.94 34.67 8.57
N PRO A 45 -16.27 35.19 9.77
CA PRO A 45 -15.28 35.24 10.85
C PRO A 45 -14.92 33.81 11.29
N TYR A 46 -13.65 33.57 11.53
CA TYR A 46 -13.14 32.34 12.13
C TYR A 46 -12.79 32.62 13.59
N GLU A 47 -13.44 31.91 14.53
CA GLU A 47 -13.12 31.98 15.96
C GLU A 47 -12.31 30.74 16.37
N LEU A 48 -11.10 30.96 16.90
CA LEU A 48 -10.25 29.90 17.41
C LEU A 48 -10.79 29.33 18.74
N PRO A 49 -10.59 28.02 19.01
CA PRO A 49 -10.65 27.50 20.37
C PRO A 49 -9.59 28.17 21.27
N PRO A 50 -9.88 28.47 22.54
CA PRO A 50 -9.09 29.38 23.38
C PRO A 50 -7.70 28.87 23.83
N GLN A 51 -7.17 27.78 23.27
CA GLN A 51 -5.99 27.08 23.83
C GLN A 51 -4.80 26.88 22.87
N ILE A 52 -4.83 27.38 21.62
CA ILE A 52 -3.73 27.16 20.66
C ILE A 52 -3.29 28.46 19.97
N GLY A 53 -2.03 28.85 20.18
CA GLY A 53 -1.20 29.56 19.19
C GLY A 53 -1.63 30.96 18.72
N LEU A 54 -2.28 31.78 19.57
CA LEU A 54 -2.76 33.12 19.19
C LEU A 54 -1.68 34.02 18.57
N ASP A 55 -0.43 33.93 19.02
CA ASP A 55 0.69 34.74 18.50
C ASP A 55 1.12 34.34 17.07
N ARG A 56 0.78 33.12 16.65
CA ARG A 56 1.09 32.57 15.33
C ARG A 56 -0.09 32.59 14.36
N LEU A 57 -1.27 33.05 14.78
CA LEU A 57 -2.43 33.23 13.88
C LEU A 57 -2.64 34.70 13.51
N ASN A 58 -3.06 34.95 12.28
CA ASN A 58 -3.59 36.23 11.84
C ASN A 58 -4.84 36.01 10.98
N SER A 59 -5.97 36.60 11.35
CA SER A 59 -7.24 36.33 10.67
C SER A 59 -7.78 37.54 9.93
N TYR A 60 -8.05 37.35 8.65
CA TYR A 60 -8.69 38.31 7.77
C TYR A 60 -10.12 37.90 7.45
N TYR A 61 -11.01 38.88 7.60
CA TYR A 61 -12.41 38.76 7.25
C TYR A 61 -12.71 39.61 6.01
N GLY A 62 -13.21 38.99 4.95
CA GLY A 62 -13.59 39.68 3.72
C GLY A 62 -13.85 38.75 2.54
N GLU A 63 -14.54 39.26 1.53
CA GLU A 63 -14.75 38.51 0.29
C GLU A 63 -13.44 38.23 -0.45
N VAL A 64 -13.26 37.01 -0.95
CA VAL A 64 -12.09 36.57 -1.72
C VAL A 64 -12.09 37.21 -3.12
N THR A 65 -11.60 38.45 -3.18
CA THR A 65 -11.39 39.23 -4.41
C THR A 65 -9.90 39.50 -4.64
N GLU A 66 -9.49 39.79 -5.87
CA GLU A 66 -8.08 40.14 -6.17
C GLU A 66 -7.55 41.27 -5.28
N ARG A 67 -8.37 42.30 -5.02
CA ARG A 67 -8.00 43.43 -4.16
C ARG A 67 -7.83 43.03 -2.69
N SER A 68 -8.76 42.24 -2.16
CA SER A 68 -8.72 41.78 -0.77
C SER A 68 -7.57 40.81 -0.50
N LEU A 69 -7.30 39.89 -1.45
CA LEU A 69 -6.22 38.91 -1.36
C LEU A 69 -4.87 39.60 -1.40
N ASN A 70 -4.70 40.57 -2.31
CA ASN A 70 -3.48 41.36 -2.36
C ASN A 70 -3.23 42.10 -1.02
N ARG A 71 -4.26 42.75 -0.46
CA ARG A 71 -4.14 43.42 0.85
C ARG A 71 -3.79 42.45 1.96
N SER A 72 -4.58 41.38 2.13
CA SER A 72 -4.37 40.40 3.21
C SER A 72 -3.02 39.69 3.09
N MET A 73 -2.58 39.29 1.90
CA MET A 73 -1.25 38.68 1.71
C MET A 73 -0.11 39.69 1.94
N GLN A 74 -0.30 40.96 1.61
CA GLN A 74 0.68 42.00 1.92
C GLN A 74 0.83 42.18 3.43
N GLU A 75 -0.28 42.31 4.15
CA GLU A 75 -0.25 42.46 5.60
C GLU A 75 0.24 41.18 6.31
N ALA A 76 -0.14 40.00 5.80
CA ALA A 76 0.38 38.71 6.25
C ALA A 76 1.92 38.68 6.19
N ARG A 77 2.49 39.12 5.06
CA ARG A 77 3.95 39.19 4.90
C ARG A 77 4.61 40.16 5.86
N ASN A 78 3.97 41.30 6.11
CA ASN A 78 4.48 42.28 7.06
C ASN A 78 4.51 41.71 8.49
N LYS A 79 3.55 40.83 8.84
CA LYS A 79 3.44 40.24 10.17
C LYS A 79 4.37 39.03 10.36
N PHE A 80 4.37 38.09 9.43
CA PHE A 80 5.02 36.77 9.61
C PHE A 80 6.13 36.48 8.58
N GLY A 81 6.43 37.42 7.68
CA GLY A 81 7.43 37.21 6.62
C GLY A 81 6.84 36.53 5.37
N PRO A 82 7.69 36.14 4.41
CA PRO A 82 7.27 35.55 3.14
C PRO A 82 6.27 34.41 3.34
N ILE A 83 5.23 34.35 2.52
CA ILE A 83 4.26 33.24 2.59
C ILE A 83 4.89 32.05 1.85
N ASN A 84 5.14 30.96 2.58
CA ASN A 84 5.74 29.74 2.03
C ASN A 84 4.66 28.82 1.46
N ILE A 85 3.53 28.69 2.14
CA ILE A 85 2.52 27.68 1.83
C ILE A 85 1.19 28.37 1.56
N LEU A 86 0.56 28.04 0.43
CA LEU A 86 -0.84 28.39 0.16
C LEU A 86 -1.69 27.14 0.30
N ILE A 87 -2.73 27.21 1.12
CA ILE A 87 -3.78 26.19 1.18
C ILE A 87 -5.08 26.87 0.82
N LEU A 88 -5.73 26.41 -0.24
CA LEU A 88 -7.02 26.97 -0.65
C LEU A 88 -8.09 25.90 -0.69
N THR A 89 -9.15 26.14 0.08
CA THR A 89 -10.33 25.29 0.09
C THR A 89 -11.31 25.81 -0.96
N ALA A 90 -11.61 25.02 -1.99
CA ALA A 90 -12.60 25.39 -2.99
C ALA A 90 -13.99 25.51 -2.31
N SER A 91 -14.65 26.66 -2.49
CA SER A 91 -15.88 27.01 -1.73
C SER A 91 -17.11 26.26 -2.23
N TYR A 92 -17.93 25.78 -1.28
CA TYR A 92 -19.27 25.14 -1.41
C TYR A 92 -20.42 26.13 -1.66
N ASP A 93 -21.30 25.83 -2.61
CA ASP A 93 -22.55 26.47 -3.05
C ASP A 93 -23.68 25.43 -3.20
N ASP A 94 -24.43 25.24 -2.11
CA ASP A 94 -25.48 24.24 -1.92
C ASP A 94 -26.52 24.11 -3.05
N LYS A 95 -26.71 25.16 -3.86
CA LYS A 95 -27.81 25.24 -4.85
C LYS A 95 -27.76 24.15 -5.91
N ILE A 96 -26.57 23.67 -6.30
CA ILE A 96 -26.43 22.62 -7.33
C ILE A 96 -26.88 21.25 -6.80
N ASN A 97 -26.65 20.99 -5.51
CA ASN A 97 -26.96 19.70 -4.89
C ASN A 97 -28.47 19.51 -4.64
N GLU A 98 -29.28 20.55 -4.81
CA GLU A 98 -30.74 20.49 -4.76
C GLU A 98 -31.36 19.85 -6.02
N TYR A 99 -30.58 19.76 -7.11
CA TYR A 99 -31.03 19.24 -8.39
C TYR A 99 -30.36 17.91 -8.72
N ARG A 100 -31.10 17.01 -9.37
CA ARG A 100 -30.46 15.92 -10.13
C ARG A 100 -29.78 16.53 -11.35
N VAL A 101 -28.74 15.89 -11.88
CA VAL A 101 -27.99 16.43 -13.03
C VAL A 101 -28.87 16.72 -14.25
N TRP A 102 -29.92 15.93 -14.48
CA TRP A 102 -30.89 16.14 -15.57
C TRP A 102 -31.96 17.20 -15.26
N ASP A 103 -32.03 17.68 -14.01
CA ASP A 103 -32.94 18.73 -13.54
C ASP A 103 -32.18 20.03 -13.20
N LEU A 104 -30.84 20.05 -13.28
CA LEU A 104 -30.00 21.18 -12.89
C LEU A 104 -30.08 22.30 -13.92
N PRO A 105 -30.57 23.52 -13.55
CA PRO A 105 -30.59 24.63 -14.47
C PRO A 105 -29.16 25.01 -14.90
N LEU A 106 -28.97 25.22 -16.22
CA LEU A 106 -27.66 25.53 -16.78
C LEU A 106 -27.04 26.78 -16.14
N ASP A 107 -27.81 27.85 -15.95
CA ASP A 107 -27.34 29.09 -15.32
C ASP A 107 -26.82 28.84 -13.90
N THR A 108 -27.47 27.97 -13.14
CA THR A 108 -27.03 27.59 -11.77
C THR A 108 -25.73 26.81 -11.80
N TRP A 109 -25.56 25.89 -12.77
CA TRP A 109 -24.30 25.18 -12.97
C TRP A 109 -23.16 26.12 -13.39
N GLU A 110 -23.42 27.01 -14.36
CA GLU A 110 -22.44 27.96 -14.87
C GLU A 110 -21.97 28.95 -13.81
N GLU A 111 -22.90 29.53 -13.02
CA GLU A 111 -22.57 30.46 -11.94
C GLU A 111 -21.65 29.83 -10.89
N ALA A 112 -21.96 28.60 -10.43
CA ALA A 112 -21.13 27.94 -9.43
C ALA A 112 -19.77 27.50 -9.99
N TYR A 113 -19.74 26.96 -11.22
CA TYR A 113 -18.50 26.55 -11.89
C TYR A 113 -17.56 27.76 -12.09
N GLN A 114 -18.09 28.85 -12.64
CA GLN A 114 -17.33 30.09 -12.82
C GLN A 114 -16.88 30.68 -11.48
N GLY A 115 -17.71 30.64 -10.44
CA GLY A 115 -17.38 31.11 -9.10
C GLY A 115 -16.19 30.37 -8.47
N ALA A 116 -16.23 29.03 -8.47
CA ALA A 116 -15.19 28.20 -7.88
C ALA A 116 -13.86 28.28 -8.66
N ALA A 117 -13.92 28.20 -9.99
CA ALA A 117 -12.75 28.31 -10.85
C ALA A 117 -12.08 29.68 -10.73
N ARG A 118 -12.87 30.76 -10.72
CA ARG A 118 -12.36 32.14 -10.58
C ARG A 118 -11.68 32.36 -9.23
N LYS A 119 -12.29 31.93 -8.12
CA LYS A 119 -11.69 32.07 -6.78
C LYS A 119 -10.36 31.33 -6.67
N THR A 120 -10.30 30.10 -7.18
CA THR A 120 -9.08 29.29 -7.21
C THR A 120 -7.97 29.97 -8.00
N PHE A 121 -8.29 30.39 -9.23
CA PHE A 121 -7.34 31.10 -10.10
C PHE A 121 -6.82 32.39 -9.46
N VAL A 122 -7.71 33.26 -8.96
CA VAL A 122 -7.30 34.56 -8.39
C VAL A 122 -6.45 34.37 -7.14
N THR A 123 -6.75 33.37 -6.31
CA THR A 123 -5.99 33.06 -5.09
C THR A 123 -4.57 32.60 -5.43
N ILE A 124 -4.44 31.62 -6.32
CA ILE A 124 -3.13 31.13 -6.80
C ILE A 124 -2.35 32.29 -7.44
N LYS A 125 -2.99 33.07 -8.32
CA LYS A 125 -2.36 34.23 -8.96
C LYS A 125 -1.81 35.23 -7.93
N GLN A 126 -2.58 35.59 -6.90
CA GLN A 126 -2.09 36.53 -5.89
C GLN A 126 -0.97 35.94 -5.02
N PHE A 127 -1.04 34.66 -4.67
CA PHE A 127 0.05 34.00 -3.95
C PHE A 127 1.35 33.97 -4.76
N LEU A 128 1.29 33.60 -6.04
CA LEU A 128 2.47 33.59 -6.91
C LEU A 128 3.06 35.00 -7.10
N ARG A 129 2.22 36.02 -7.26
CA ARG A 129 2.66 37.43 -7.27
C ARG A 129 3.30 37.81 -5.94
N SER A 130 2.73 37.33 -4.83
CA SER A 130 3.26 37.58 -3.50
C SER A 130 4.65 36.96 -3.32
N ALA A 131 4.81 35.70 -3.72
CA ALA A 131 6.09 35.00 -3.72
C ALA A 131 7.13 35.71 -4.59
N LYS A 132 6.75 36.10 -5.82
CA LYS A 132 7.61 36.86 -6.71
C LYS A 132 8.11 38.16 -6.07
N SER A 133 7.21 38.98 -5.51
CA SER A 133 7.61 40.22 -4.86
C SER A 133 8.54 40.00 -3.66
N SER A 134 8.33 38.92 -2.90
CA SER A 134 9.22 38.56 -1.77
C SER A 134 10.60 38.12 -2.24
N GLN A 135 10.70 37.33 -3.31
CA GLN A 135 11.99 36.93 -3.89
C GLN A 135 12.72 38.10 -4.54
N ASP A 136 12.00 38.96 -5.28
CA ASP A 136 12.56 40.17 -5.91
C ASP A 136 13.12 41.13 -4.84
N ALA A 137 12.42 41.28 -3.70
CA ALA A 137 12.89 42.07 -2.56
C ALA A 137 14.14 41.48 -1.88
N GLN A 138 14.40 40.19 -2.05
CA GLN A 138 15.59 39.48 -1.53
C GLN A 138 16.63 39.21 -2.62
N SER A 139 16.70 40.07 -3.65
CA SER A 139 17.67 39.98 -4.75
C SER A 139 17.63 38.64 -5.51
N GLY A 140 16.45 38.05 -5.63
CA GLY A 140 16.23 36.78 -6.34
C GLY A 140 16.48 35.53 -5.50
N ARG A 141 16.70 35.66 -4.18
CA ARG A 141 16.72 34.48 -3.29
C ARG A 141 15.34 33.82 -3.31
N GLU A 142 15.33 32.52 -3.61
CA GLU A 142 14.12 31.71 -3.66
C GLU A 142 13.54 31.51 -2.25
N ILE A 143 12.21 31.52 -2.15
CA ILE A 143 11.48 31.19 -0.91
C ILE A 143 11.60 29.68 -0.66
N ASP A 144 12.01 29.31 0.54
CA ASP A 144 12.03 27.91 0.97
C ASP A 144 10.59 27.35 1.10
N ASN A 145 10.39 26.09 0.74
CA ASN A 145 9.11 25.39 0.84
C ASN A 145 7.92 26.08 0.13
N LEU A 146 8.15 26.63 -1.08
CA LEU A 146 7.08 27.31 -1.82
C LEU A 146 6.04 26.30 -2.37
N SER A 147 4.93 26.12 -1.65
CA SER A 147 3.96 25.05 -1.93
C SER A 147 2.54 25.57 -2.05
N ILE A 148 1.77 25.00 -2.99
CA ILE A 148 0.34 25.26 -3.16
C ILE A 148 -0.42 23.95 -2.98
N VAL A 149 -1.43 23.95 -2.11
CA VAL A 149 -2.33 22.82 -1.91
C VAL A 149 -3.77 23.25 -2.20
N VAL A 150 -4.38 22.61 -3.19
CA VAL A 150 -5.77 22.83 -3.58
C VAL A 150 -6.64 21.75 -2.96
N ILE A 151 -7.61 22.13 -2.15
CA ILE A 151 -8.55 21.20 -1.54
C ILE A 151 -9.88 21.32 -2.25
N GLY A 152 -10.33 20.21 -2.87
CA GLY A 152 -11.52 20.18 -3.72
C GLY A 152 -12.11 18.77 -3.83
N ASN A 153 -13.09 18.58 -4.72
CA ASN A 153 -13.79 17.32 -4.95
C ASN A 153 -13.34 16.68 -6.28
N SER A 154 -13.45 15.35 -6.39
CA SER A 154 -13.10 14.56 -7.59
C SER A 154 -14.24 14.45 -8.61
N LYS A 155 -15.48 14.81 -8.25
CA LYS A 155 -16.63 14.71 -9.17
C LYS A 155 -16.70 15.91 -10.13
N PRO A 156 -17.02 15.72 -11.42
CA PRO A 156 -17.29 16.81 -12.34
C PRO A 156 -18.46 17.67 -11.84
N GLY A 157 -18.26 18.99 -11.81
CA GLY A 157 -19.22 19.95 -11.28
C GLY A 157 -18.63 20.77 -10.14
N GLU A 158 -19.38 20.93 -9.06
CA GLU A 158 -19.00 21.75 -7.92
C GLU A 158 -17.69 21.27 -7.27
N HIS A 159 -16.77 22.20 -7.04
CA HIS A 159 -15.45 21.97 -6.44
C HIS A 159 -14.54 21.00 -7.20
N ALA A 160 -14.83 20.71 -8.47
CA ALA A 160 -13.88 20.00 -9.30
C ALA A 160 -12.55 20.73 -9.22
N VAL A 161 -11.55 20.04 -8.67
CA VAL A 161 -10.17 20.50 -8.69
C VAL A 161 -9.87 20.90 -10.14
N PRO A 162 -9.50 22.16 -10.43
CA PRO A 162 -9.30 22.61 -11.80
C PRO A 162 -7.98 22.02 -12.31
N PHE A 163 -8.01 20.74 -12.70
CA PHE A 163 -6.83 19.96 -13.07
C PHE A 163 -5.99 20.66 -14.14
N ASP A 164 -6.64 21.25 -15.15
CA ASP A 164 -5.96 22.01 -16.20
C ASP A 164 -5.18 23.20 -15.64
N LEU A 165 -5.75 23.90 -14.65
CA LEU A 165 -5.07 25.01 -13.98
C LEU A 165 -3.91 24.50 -13.12
N ILE A 166 -4.08 23.36 -12.44
CA ILE A 166 -2.99 22.74 -11.66
C ILE A 166 -1.83 22.34 -12.57
N GLN A 167 -2.10 21.68 -13.71
CA GLN A 167 -1.05 21.30 -14.67
C GLN A 167 -0.37 22.52 -15.29
N ARG A 168 -1.14 23.56 -15.62
CA ARG A 168 -0.59 24.85 -16.08
C ARG A 168 0.36 25.43 -15.03
N VAL A 169 -0.08 25.56 -13.79
CA VAL A 169 0.70 26.16 -12.69
C VAL A 169 1.93 25.32 -12.39
N LYS A 170 1.83 23.99 -12.34
CA LYS A 170 2.96 23.06 -12.19
C LYS A 170 4.08 23.35 -13.18
N ASN A 171 3.74 23.57 -14.45
CA ASN A 171 4.72 23.78 -15.51
C ASN A 171 5.35 25.19 -15.47
N GLU A 172 4.63 26.18 -14.92
CA GLU A 172 5.12 27.56 -14.80
C GLU A 172 5.90 27.81 -13.51
N LEU A 173 5.60 27.07 -12.42
CA LEU A 173 6.20 27.23 -11.10
C LEU A 173 7.74 27.21 -11.08
N PRO A 174 8.44 26.29 -11.78
CA PRO A 174 9.90 26.25 -11.80
C PRO A 174 10.57 27.51 -12.36
N GLN A 175 9.84 28.31 -13.15
CA GLN A 175 10.33 29.60 -13.66
C GLN A 175 10.34 30.68 -12.58
N LEU A 176 9.52 30.52 -11.54
CA LEU A 176 9.45 31.40 -10.39
C LEU A 176 10.36 30.92 -9.25
N ASN A 177 10.36 29.62 -8.97
CA ASN A 177 11.13 29.00 -7.89
C ASN A 177 11.36 27.52 -8.23
N ARG A 178 12.62 27.09 -8.23
CA ARG A 178 13.03 25.76 -8.73
C ARG A 178 12.43 24.58 -7.97
N LYS A 179 12.05 24.77 -6.71
CA LYS A 179 11.47 23.73 -5.85
C LYS A 179 9.97 23.88 -5.64
N ALA A 180 9.35 24.87 -6.28
CA ALA A 180 7.94 25.12 -6.05
C ALA A 180 7.04 24.03 -6.63
N ARG A 181 5.97 23.73 -5.89
CA ARG A 181 5.03 22.67 -6.23
C ARG A 181 3.59 23.09 -6.03
N ILE A 182 2.69 22.39 -6.74
CA ILE A 182 1.25 22.50 -6.56
C ILE A 182 0.66 21.11 -6.54
N ASN A 183 -0.12 20.76 -5.53
CA ASN A 183 -0.84 19.49 -5.45
C ASN A 183 -2.30 19.72 -5.08
N ALA A 184 -3.14 18.71 -5.32
CA ALA A 184 -4.50 18.68 -4.84
C ALA A 184 -4.71 17.58 -3.80
N VAL A 185 -5.59 17.85 -2.84
CA VAL A 185 -6.07 16.84 -1.90
C VAL A 185 -7.59 16.79 -1.97
N VAL A 186 -8.14 15.59 -2.17
CA VAL A 186 -9.57 15.35 -2.32
C VAL A 186 -10.07 14.45 -1.20
N PRO A 187 -11.10 14.87 -0.42
CA PRO A 187 -11.74 14.00 0.55
C PRO A 187 -12.65 12.98 -0.15
N VAL A 188 -12.75 11.75 0.39
CA VAL A 188 -13.71 10.75 -0.09
C VAL A 188 -15.09 11.04 0.51
N GLY A 189 -15.99 11.60 -0.31
CA GLY A 189 -17.40 11.82 0.04
C GLY A 189 -17.69 13.19 0.67
N PRO A 190 -18.98 13.59 0.74
CA PRO A 190 -19.37 14.86 1.35
C PRO A 190 -19.17 14.81 2.87
N ILE A 191 -18.36 15.73 3.41
CA ILE A 191 -18.17 15.89 4.86
C ILE A 191 -19.39 16.66 5.42
N ASN A 192 -20.27 15.98 6.16
CA ASN A 192 -21.47 16.57 6.75
C ASN A 192 -21.25 16.89 8.25
N PRO A 193 -21.36 18.17 8.69
CA PRO A 193 -21.20 18.55 10.10
C PRO A 193 -22.17 17.90 11.08
N LEU A 194 -23.23 17.24 10.60
CA LEU A 194 -24.24 16.53 11.40
C LEU A 194 -23.90 15.05 11.67
N MET A 195 -22.84 14.50 11.09
CA MET A 195 -22.37 13.16 11.46
C MET A 195 -21.78 13.21 12.88
N ALA A 196 -21.79 12.07 13.58
CA ALA A 196 -21.17 11.97 14.90
C ALA A 196 -19.71 12.46 14.81
N GLU A 197 -19.28 13.31 15.74
CA GLU A 197 -17.93 13.88 15.73
C GLU A 197 -16.84 12.80 15.66
N ASP A 198 -17.09 11.67 16.34
CA ASP A 198 -16.23 10.49 16.34
C ASP A 198 -16.03 9.87 14.94
N TYR A 199 -16.97 10.09 14.02
CA TYR A 199 -16.88 9.62 12.64
C TYR A 199 -16.21 10.64 11.71
N ILE A 200 -16.47 11.94 11.90
CA ILE A 200 -15.94 12.99 11.03
C ILE A 200 -14.48 13.31 11.36
N ALA A 201 -14.15 13.41 12.65
CA ALA A 201 -12.84 13.87 13.09
C ALA A 201 -11.69 13.05 12.49
N PRO A 202 -11.72 11.71 12.44
CA PRO A 202 -10.66 10.93 11.81
C PRO A 202 -10.44 11.23 10.32
N HIS A 203 -11.51 11.55 9.58
CA HIS A 203 -11.45 11.87 8.15
C HIS A 203 -10.88 13.27 7.91
N LEU A 204 -11.30 14.25 8.73
CA LEU A 204 -10.75 15.61 8.68
C LEU A 204 -9.28 15.64 9.10
N GLU A 205 -8.90 14.83 10.08
CA GLU A 205 -7.51 14.66 10.47
C GLU A 205 -6.69 14.01 9.34
N ALA A 206 -7.21 12.97 8.68
CA ALA A 206 -6.54 12.36 7.53
C ALA A 206 -6.35 13.37 6.39
N LEU A 207 -7.37 14.19 6.11
CA LEU A 207 -7.30 15.27 5.13
C LEU A 207 -6.27 16.34 5.50
N ALA A 208 -6.23 16.78 6.77
CA ALA A 208 -5.27 17.75 7.25
C ALA A 208 -3.83 17.20 7.20
N ARG A 209 -3.62 15.92 7.57
CA ARG A 209 -2.32 15.24 7.46
C ARG A 209 -1.86 15.10 6.02
N ALA A 210 -2.74 14.68 5.11
CA ALA A 210 -2.42 14.60 3.68
C ALA A 210 -2.07 15.99 3.11
N THR A 211 -2.78 17.03 3.56
CA THR A 211 -2.48 18.43 3.21
C THR A 211 -1.09 18.86 3.71
N ALA A 212 -0.74 18.55 4.95
CA ALA A 212 0.58 18.84 5.52
C ALA A 212 1.70 18.08 4.79
N PHE A 213 1.47 16.81 4.47
CA PHE A 213 2.39 15.98 3.69
C PHE A 213 2.73 16.62 2.35
N VAL A 214 1.72 16.92 1.51
CA VAL A 214 1.96 17.53 0.19
C VAL A 214 2.48 18.97 0.27
N ALA A 215 2.26 19.64 1.40
CA ALA A 215 2.78 20.98 1.67
C ALA A 215 4.26 20.99 2.10
N SER A 216 4.88 19.85 2.46
CA SER A 216 6.27 19.76 2.93
C SER A 216 7.26 19.41 1.81
N ASP A 217 8.37 20.15 1.72
CA ASP A 217 9.43 19.92 0.72
C ASP A 217 10.18 18.63 1.00
N ARG A 218 10.29 18.27 2.28
CA ARG A 218 11.00 17.08 2.73
C ARG A 218 10.17 15.81 2.54
N GLU A 219 8.87 15.87 2.81
CA GLU A 219 7.98 14.71 2.69
C GLU A 219 7.49 14.51 1.25
N ALA A 220 6.98 15.57 0.60
CA ALA A 220 6.48 15.47 -0.75
C ALA A 220 7.60 15.45 -1.81
N GLY A 221 8.79 15.98 -1.48
CA GLY A 221 9.91 16.07 -2.40
C GLY A 221 9.50 16.75 -3.72
N HIS A 222 9.57 15.97 -4.82
CA HIS A 222 9.24 16.43 -6.17
C HIS A 222 7.79 16.18 -6.59
N LEU A 223 6.91 15.70 -5.69
CA LEU A 223 5.50 15.51 -5.99
C LEU A 223 4.85 16.86 -6.31
N SER A 224 4.39 17.02 -7.55
CA SER A 224 3.78 18.24 -8.07
C SER A 224 2.85 17.89 -9.23
N GLY A 225 1.66 18.45 -9.23
CA GLY A 225 0.55 18.16 -10.13
C GLY A 225 -0.28 16.95 -9.76
N GLU A 226 -0.02 16.37 -8.59
CA GLU A 226 -0.71 15.16 -8.15
C GLU A 226 -2.02 15.51 -7.44
N CYS A 227 -2.97 14.59 -7.51
CA CYS A 227 -4.22 14.67 -6.78
C CYS A 227 -4.30 13.47 -5.84
N ILE A 228 -4.14 13.74 -4.54
CA ILE A 228 -4.15 12.72 -3.50
C ILE A 228 -5.56 12.61 -2.95
N ILE A 229 -6.08 11.39 -2.90
CA ILE A 229 -7.34 11.08 -2.25
C ILE A 229 -7.05 10.79 -0.78
N ALA A 230 -7.53 11.65 0.12
CA ALA A 230 -7.42 11.44 1.56
C ALA A 230 -8.55 10.51 2.03
N ASN A 231 -8.22 9.24 2.27
CA ASN A 231 -9.16 8.16 2.56
C ASN A 231 -8.88 7.52 3.94
N ASN A 232 -9.95 7.09 4.62
CA ASN A 232 -9.99 5.93 5.51
C ASN A 232 -11.21 5.12 5.04
N GLU A 233 -11.01 3.87 4.62
CA GLU A 233 -11.96 3.06 3.84
C GLU A 233 -13.43 3.08 4.33
N THR A 234 -14.36 3.53 3.49
CA THR A 234 -15.70 2.94 3.22
C THR A 234 -16.51 3.81 2.25
N GLU A 235 -16.83 3.30 1.05
CA GLU A 235 -17.74 3.98 0.11
C GLU A 235 -19.21 3.85 0.57
N GLY A 236 -19.86 4.99 0.84
CA GLY A 236 -21.30 5.07 1.06
C GLY A 236 -21.90 6.34 0.45
N ARG A 237 -22.74 6.19 -0.58
CA ARG A 237 -23.57 7.30 -1.12
C ARG A 237 -24.70 7.58 -0.13
N LEU A 238 -24.99 8.85 0.19
CA LEU A 238 -26.34 9.36 0.55
C LEU A 238 -26.37 10.91 0.62
N ALA A 239 -27.51 11.49 0.25
CA ALA A 239 -27.72 12.92 -0.06
C ALA A 239 -28.04 13.80 1.16
N TRP A 240 -27.68 15.09 1.10
CA TRP A 240 -27.81 16.10 2.16
C TRP A 240 -28.99 17.07 1.97
N ARG A 241 -29.44 17.72 3.07
CA ARG A 241 -30.32 18.91 3.09
C ARG A 241 -29.79 19.94 4.10
N GLY A 242 -29.85 21.21 3.71
CA GLY A 242 -29.11 22.28 4.35
C GLY A 242 -29.79 23.10 5.41
N LYS A 243 -28.95 23.41 6.42
CA LYS A 243 -28.94 24.52 7.39
C LYS A 243 -28.65 23.96 8.78
N GLU A 244 -27.45 24.24 9.32
CA GLU A 244 -27.24 24.57 10.75
C GLU A 244 -25.74 24.80 11.08
N THR A 245 -25.49 25.77 11.95
CA THR A 245 -24.18 26.17 12.50
C THR A 245 -23.96 25.46 13.84
N ILE A 246 -22.79 24.86 14.08
CA ILE A 246 -22.52 24.13 15.34
C ILE A 246 -22.29 25.11 16.50
N SER A 247 -23.09 24.99 17.56
CA SER A 247 -22.79 25.51 18.90
C SER A 247 -22.37 24.35 19.80
N PHE A 248 -21.18 24.41 20.41
CA PHE A 248 -20.68 23.37 21.29
C PHE A 248 -21.29 23.47 22.70
N SER A 249 -21.99 22.41 23.11
CA SER A 249 -22.45 22.25 24.48
C SER A 249 -21.29 21.86 25.40
N LYS A 250 -21.20 22.53 26.55
CA LYS A 250 -20.19 22.34 27.60
C LYS A 250 -20.39 20.99 28.29
N SER A 251 -19.76 19.92 27.83
CA SER A 251 -19.62 18.69 28.63
C SER A 251 -18.73 17.64 27.94
N SER A 252 -17.41 17.77 28.06
CA SER A 252 -16.56 16.61 28.31
C SER A 252 -15.14 17.06 28.68
N THR A 253 -14.72 16.58 29.84
CA THR A 253 -13.48 16.79 30.53
C THR A 253 -12.22 16.47 29.71
N SER A 254 -11.36 17.48 29.58
CA SER A 254 -9.91 17.44 29.78
C SER A 254 -9.25 16.04 29.81
N ARG A 255 -8.78 15.58 28.65
CA ARG A 255 -7.53 14.82 28.55
C ARG A 255 -6.63 15.57 27.59
N SER A 256 -5.59 16.20 28.13
CA SER A 256 -4.48 16.74 27.36
C SER A 256 -3.83 15.59 26.59
N LEU A 257 -4.06 15.51 25.28
CA LEU A 257 -3.31 14.64 24.40
C LEU A 257 -2.09 15.43 23.93
N THR A 258 -0.98 15.24 24.64
CA THR A 258 0.34 15.62 24.15
C THR A 258 0.67 14.67 23.00
N ILE A 259 0.38 15.05 21.76
CA ILE A 259 0.81 14.27 20.59
C ILE A 259 2.26 14.67 20.29
N GLN A 260 3.20 13.91 20.85
CA GLN A 260 4.56 13.88 20.32
C GLN A 260 4.49 13.28 18.91
N ALA A 261 5.06 13.97 17.92
CA ALA A 261 5.49 13.34 16.68
C ALA A 261 6.62 12.36 17.01
N VAL A 262 6.24 11.17 17.49
CA VAL A 262 7.14 10.03 17.56
C VAL A 262 6.94 9.27 16.25
N PRO A 263 7.97 8.89 15.48
CA PRO A 263 7.83 7.74 14.59
C PRO A 263 7.18 6.65 15.43
N ARG A 264 6.02 6.09 15.00
CA ARG A 264 5.22 5.14 15.80
C ARG A 264 6.19 4.31 16.59
N LEU A 265 6.29 4.59 17.90
CA LEU A 265 7.34 4.02 18.73
C LEU A 265 7.08 2.53 18.57
N LEU A 266 7.97 1.82 17.85
CA LEU A 266 7.88 0.38 17.75
C LEU A 266 7.68 -0.05 19.19
N LEU A 267 6.54 -0.67 19.49
CA LEU A 267 6.36 -1.24 20.83
C LEU A 267 7.65 -2.01 21.11
N PRO A 268 8.25 -1.84 22.31
CA PRO A 268 9.46 -2.57 22.66
C PRO A 268 9.28 -4.01 22.22
N SER A 269 10.26 -4.56 21.50
CA SER A 269 10.12 -5.92 20.94
C SER A 269 9.56 -6.80 22.05
N SER A 270 8.50 -7.54 21.76
CA SER A 270 7.88 -8.44 22.73
C SER A 270 8.83 -9.57 23.17
N GLY A 271 10.11 -9.51 22.76
CA GLY A 271 11.04 -10.63 22.73
C GLY A 271 10.73 -11.64 21.62
N ASN A 272 9.66 -11.43 20.84
CA ASN A 272 9.26 -12.37 19.80
C ASN A 272 10.20 -12.28 18.60
N LYS A 273 10.89 -13.38 18.31
CA LYS A 273 11.55 -13.58 17.03
C LYS A 273 10.51 -13.78 15.93
N ILE A 274 10.68 -13.04 14.82
CA ILE A 274 9.91 -13.20 13.59
C ILE A 274 10.77 -13.96 12.59
N ARG A 275 10.30 -15.14 12.19
CA ARG A 275 11.04 -15.98 11.24
C ARG A 275 10.61 -15.66 9.82
N VAL A 276 11.55 -15.23 9.00
CA VAL A 276 11.28 -14.83 7.62
C VAL A 276 11.69 -15.95 6.69
N ALA A 277 10.75 -16.41 5.85
CA ALA A 277 11.03 -17.29 4.72
C ALA A 277 10.98 -16.47 3.43
N VAL A 278 12.13 -16.27 2.79
CA VAL A 278 12.18 -15.78 1.42
C VAL A 278 12.24 -17.01 0.51
N THR A 279 11.19 -17.19 -0.29
CA THR A 279 11.07 -18.34 -1.20
C THR A 279 11.02 -17.87 -2.64
N ILE A 280 11.57 -18.67 -3.55
CA ILE A 280 11.71 -18.30 -4.95
C ILE A 280 11.20 -19.41 -5.86
N ASP A 281 10.25 -19.10 -6.71
CA ASP A 281 9.60 -20.06 -7.59
C ASP A 281 10.15 -19.85 -9.02
N LEU A 282 10.91 -20.82 -9.54
CA LEU A 282 11.58 -20.75 -10.85
C LEU A 282 10.67 -21.30 -11.97
N ASP A 283 9.58 -20.59 -12.23
CA ASP A 283 8.59 -20.99 -13.24
C ASP A 283 9.20 -21.04 -14.63
N ALA A 284 9.81 -19.94 -15.07
CA ALA A 284 10.47 -19.83 -16.36
C ALA A 284 9.58 -20.36 -17.52
N VAL A 285 10.14 -21.15 -18.44
CA VAL A 285 9.38 -21.72 -19.56
C VAL A 285 8.29 -22.67 -19.08
N SER A 286 8.47 -23.34 -17.94
CA SER A 286 7.49 -24.31 -17.46
C SER A 286 6.15 -23.66 -17.09
N GLY A 287 6.18 -22.44 -16.53
CA GLY A 287 4.96 -21.66 -16.25
C GLY A 287 4.09 -21.46 -17.49
N TRP A 288 4.70 -21.19 -18.66
CA TRP A 288 3.99 -21.03 -19.94
C TRP A 288 3.51 -22.35 -20.58
N LEU A 289 4.08 -23.49 -20.17
CA LEU A 289 3.68 -24.81 -20.65
C LEU A 289 2.56 -25.42 -19.81
N GLY A 290 2.54 -25.09 -18.51
CA GLY A 290 1.56 -25.60 -17.56
C GLY A 290 0.42 -24.62 -17.34
N THR A 291 0.32 -24.06 -16.15
CA THR A 291 -0.81 -23.20 -15.75
C THR A 291 -0.98 -21.93 -16.60
N GLY A 292 0.09 -21.41 -17.22
CA GLY A 292 0.07 -20.27 -18.14
C GLY A 292 -0.13 -20.67 -19.61
N TYR A 293 -0.48 -21.93 -19.89
CA TYR A 293 -0.71 -22.38 -21.25
C TYR A 293 -1.92 -21.71 -21.90
N SER A 294 -1.70 -21.16 -23.10
CA SER A 294 -2.75 -20.72 -24.02
C SER A 294 -2.41 -21.24 -25.42
N PRO A 295 -3.40 -21.64 -26.23
CA PRO A 295 -3.18 -21.94 -27.65
C PRO A 295 -2.67 -20.71 -28.43
N GLU A 296 -2.83 -19.51 -27.89
CA GLU A 296 -2.37 -18.25 -28.47
C GLU A 296 -0.97 -17.83 -28.00
N ASN A 297 -0.30 -18.63 -27.16
CA ASN A 297 1.07 -18.36 -26.73
C ASN A 297 2.02 -18.28 -27.93
N VAL A 298 2.79 -17.19 -28.00
CA VAL A 298 3.76 -16.93 -29.07
C VAL A 298 5.20 -17.01 -28.57
N LEU A 299 6.17 -16.92 -29.49
CA LEU A 299 7.60 -16.93 -29.15
C LEU A 299 7.98 -15.87 -28.10
N ALA A 300 7.32 -14.70 -28.11
CA ALA A 300 7.56 -13.65 -27.13
C ALA A 300 7.21 -14.08 -25.70
N ASP A 301 6.14 -14.85 -25.53
CA ASP A 301 5.68 -15.38 -24.25
C ASP A 301 6.70 -16.37 -23.69
N TYR A 302 7.08 -17.37 -24.49
CA TYR A 302 8.14 -18.31 -24.11
C TYR A 302 9.48 -17.62 -23.86
N SER A 303 9.82 -16.59 -24.61
CA SER A 303 11.04 -15.79 -24.41
C SER A 303 11.08 -15.13 -23.03
N ALA A 304 9.94 -14.80 -22.42
CA ALA A 304 9.90 -14.30 -21.04
C ALA A 304 10.37 -15.38 -20.05
N GLY A 305 9.97 -16.65 -20.27
CA GLY A 305 10.49 -17.77 -19.48
C GLY A 305 12.00 -17.97 -19.63
N PHE A 306 12.56 -17.76 -20.82
CA PHE A 306 14.03 -17.77 -20.99
C PHE A 306 14.72 -16.62 -20.25
N PHE A 307 14.10 -15.44 -20.20
CA PHE A 307 14.61 -14.31 -19.40
C PHE A 307 14.65 -14.68 -17.92
N ALA A 308 13.59 -15.26 -17.38
CA ALA A 308 13.51 -15.66 -15.98
C ALA A 308 14.71 -16.53 -15.56
N ALA A 309 14.98 -17.59 -16.34
CA ALA A 309 16.11 -18.46 -16.10
C ALA A 309 17.45 -17.75 -16.35
N ARG A 310 17.70 -17.31 -17.59
CA ARG A 310 19.05 -16.88 -18.02
C ARG A 310 19.49 -15.53 -17.47
N VAL A 311 18.54 -14.70 -17.05
CA VAL A 311 18.79 -13.33 -16.58
C VAL A 311 18.27 -13.13 -15.16
N GLY A 312 17.05 -13.57 -14.88
CA GLY A 312 16.42 -13.43 -13.56
C GLY A 312 17.18 -14.19 -12.48
N VAL A 313 17.51 -15.47 -12.70
CA VAL A 313 18.22 -16.31 -11.72
C VAL A 313 19.59 -15.71 -11.36
N PRO A 314 20.52 -15.42 -12.31
CA PRO A 314 21.81 -14.84 -11.95
C PRO A 314 21.70 -13.49 -11.25
N ARG A 315 20.67 -12.69 -11.55
CA ARG A 315 20.43 -11.40 -10.87
C ARG A 315 20.00 -11.60 -9.42
N LEU A 316 19.04 -12.49 -9.18
CA LEU A 316 18.58 -12.80 -7.83
C LEU A 316 19.67 -13.43 -6.98
N VAL A 317 20.40 -14.43 -7.50
CA VAL A 317 21.54 -15.04 -6.79
C VAL A 317 22.57 -13.98 -6.37
N LYS A 318 22.99 -13.11 -7.30
CA LYS A 318 23.93 -12.01 -6.99
C LYS A 318 23.36 -11.02 -5.98
N MET A 319 22.06 -10.72 -6.04
CA MET A 319 21.43 -9.83 -5.07
C MET A 319 21.40 -10.46 -3.69
N LEU A 320 20.93 -11.70 -3.58
CA LEU A 320 20.86 -12.45 -2.32
C LEU A 320 22.24 -12.65 -1.67
N GLN A 321 23.29 -12.86 -2.46
CA GLN A 321 24.67 -12.90 -1.97
C GLN A 321 25.11 -11.54 -1.43
N ARG A 322 24.77 -10.43 -2.11
CA ARG A 322 25.09 -9.06 -1.64
C ARG A 322 24.34 -8.66 -0.37
N VAL A 323 23.18 -9.27 -0.10
CA VAL A 323 22.42 -9.07 1.14
C VAL A 323 22.66 -10.20 2.14
N ASP A 324 23.57 -11.13 1.90
CA ASP A 324 23.98 -12.18 2.85
C ASP A 324 22.84 -13.10 3.35
N ILE A 325 21.93 -13.48 2.44
CA ILE A 325 20.87 -14.46 2.72
C ILE A 325 20.75 -15.57 1.65
N ALA A 326 21.70 -15.67 0.71
CA ALA A 326 21.61 -16.60 -0.41
C ALA A 326 21.50 -18.07 0.00
N ASP A 327 22.14 -18.47 1.10
CA ASP A 327 22.08 -19.81 1.69
C ASP A 327 20.84 -20.03 2.57
N LYS A 328 20.09 -18.98 2.89
CA LYS A 328 18.92 -19.00 3.81
C LYS A 328 17.57 -18.96 3.09
N VAL A 329 17.57 -18.94 1.76
CA VAL A 329 16.33 -18.97 0.97
C VAL A 329 15.96 -20.39 0.55
N THR A 330 14.73 -20.57 0.10
CA THR A 330 14.25 -21.82 -0.51
C THR A 330 13.84 -21.57 -1.94
N TRP A 331 14.34 -22.37 -2.87
CA TRP A 331 13.93 -22.34 -4.27
C TRP A 331 12.99 -23.50 -4.59
N PHE A 332 11.78 -23.19 -5.03
CA PHE A 332 10.83 -24.15 -5.58
C PHE A 332 11.07 -24.24 -7.10
N ILE A 333 11.59 -25.38 -7.55
CA ILE A 333 12.04 -25.52 -8.95
C ILE A 333 11.23 -26.62 -9.65
N PRO A 334 10.49 -26.29 -10.72
CA PRO A 334 9.86 -27.28 -11.58
C PRO A 334 10.90 -28.19 -12.23
N GLY A 335 10.61 -29.49 -12.34
CA GLY A 335 11.52 -30.48 -12.94
C GLY A 335 11.96 -30.11 -14.37
N HIS A 336 11.08 -29.51 -15.17
CA HIS A 336 11.38 -28.98 -16.49
C HIS A 336 12.43 -27.86 -16.44
N SER A 337 12.27 -26.89 -15.54
CA SER A 337 13.24 -25.80 -15.35
C SER A 337 14.59 -26.34 -14.90
N ALA A 338 14.58 -27.31 -13.98
CA ALA A 338 15.77 -28.01 -13.51
C ALA A 338 16.56 -28.72 -14.63
N GLU A 339 15.87 -29.40 -15.56
CA GLU A 339 16.52 -30.11 -16.67
C GLU A 339 16.83 -29.20 -17.88
N SER A 340 16.15 -28.05 -18.02
CA SER A 340 16.33 -27.14 -19.16
C SER A 340 17.40 -26.07 -18.95
N PHE A 341 17.60 -25.62 -17.71
CA PHE A 341 18.48 -24.49 -17.37
C PHE A 341 19.52 -24.92 -16.34
N THR A 342 20.25 -25.99 -16.67
CA THR A 342 21.14 -26.68 -15.72
C THR A 342 22.25 -25.78 -15.17
N GLU A 343 22.76 -24.83 -15.97
CA GLU A 343 23.82 -23.90 -15.53
C GLU A 343 23.31 -22.90 -14.50
N GLU A 344 22.12 -22.34 -14.72
CA GLU A 344 21.49 -21.39 -13.80
C GLU A 344 20.99 -22.08 -12.52
N VAL A 345 20.44 -23.29 -12.65
CA VAL A 345 20.03 -24.10 -11.51
C VAL A 345 21.24 -24.53 -10.68
N GLN A 346 22.38 -24.84 -11.31
CA GLN A 346 23.62 -25.14 -10.58
C GLN A 346 24.11 -23.91 -9.79
N GLN A 347 24.03 -22.70 -10.35
CA GLN A 347 24.36 -21.47 -9.61
C GLN A 347 23.52 -21.30 -8.35
N VAL A 348 22.24 -21.68 -8.40
CA VAL A 348 21.34 -21.68 -7.25
C VAL A 348 21.79 -22.72 -6.22
N VAL A 349 22.01 -23.96 -6.64
CA VAL A 349 22.48 -25.05 -5.75
C VAL A 349 23.80 -24.70 -5.05
N ASP A 350 24.73 -24.05 -5.76
CA ASP A 350 26.03 -23.65 -5.24
C ASP A 350 25.94 -22.60 -4.12
N THR A 351 24.80 -21.92 -3.95
CA THR A 351 24.57 -21.01 -2.82
C THR A 351 24.36 -21.73 -1.49
N GLY A 352 24.02 -23.03 -1.52
CA GLY A 352 23.67 -23.80 -0.32
C GLY A 352 22.21 -23.63 0.14
N CYS A 353 21.37 -22.93 -0.63
CA CYS A 353 19.95 -22.78 -0.38
C CYS A 353 19.20 -24.13 -0.38
N GLU A 354 17.97 -24.13 0.11
CA GLU A 354 17.08 -25.29 -0.02
C GLU A 354 16.51 -25.39 -1.44
N ILE A 355 16.39 -26.62 -1.97
CA ILE A 355 15.66 -26.90 -3.21
C ILE A 355 14.43 -27.73 -2.89
N ALA A 356 13.25 -27.17 -3.18
CA ALA A 356 11.95 -27.78 -3.01
C ALA A 356 11.27 -28.03 -4.37
N LEU A 357 10.24 -28.87 -4.39
CA LEU A 357 9.57 -29.29 -5.63
C LEU A 357 8.42 -28.35 -6.02
N HIS A 358 8.24 -28.17 -7.33
CA HIS A 358 7.21 -27.30 -7.89
C HIS A 358 6.56 -27.86 -9.17
N GLY A 359 6.14 -29.13 -9.13
CA GLY A 359 5.70 -29.86 -10.33
C GLY A 359 6.84 -30.18 -11.30
N TYR A 360 6.52 -30.67 -12.49
CA TYR A 360 7.53 -30.89 -13.55
C TYR A 360 7.47 -29.75 -14.55
N ALA A 361 6.37 -29.60 -15.27
CA ALA A 361 6.11 -28.54 -16.23
C ALA A 361 5.07 -27.51 -15.71
N HIS A 362 5.09 -27.24 -14.40
CA HIS A 362 4.19 -26.30 -13.73
C HIS A 362 2.69 -26.61 -13.99
N GLU A 363 2.32 -27.89 -13.91
CA GLU A 363 1.01 -28.40 -14.30
C GLU A 363 -0.10 -27.99 -13.30
N GLY A 364 -1.27 -27.58 -13.80
CA GLY A 364 -2.45 -27.35 -12.95
C GLY A 364 -3.00 -28.67 -12.41
N ALA A 365 -3.13 -28.79 -11.08
CA ALA A 365 -3.45 -30.09 -10.48
C ALA A 365 -4.77 -30.68 -10.98
N TYR A 366 -5.81 -29.89 -11.18
CA TYR A 366 -7.13 -30.38 -11.66
C TYR A 366 -7.08 -31.03 -13.06
N SER A 367 -6.02 -30.82 -13.82
CA SER A 367 -5.80 -31.45 -15.13
C SER A 367 -5.12 -32.82 -15.05
N LEU A 368 -4.62 -33.21 -13.87
CA LEU A 368 -3.87 -34.45 -13.68
C LEU A 368 -4.75 -35.55 -13.10
N THR A 369 -4.46 -36.79 -13.44
CA THR A 369 -4.86 -37.97 -12.65
C THR A 369 -3.92 -38.17 -11.46
N VAL A 370 -4.37 -38.91 -10.43
CA VAL A 370 -3.50 -39.23 -9.27
C VAL A 370 -2.24 -39.99 -9.69
N GLN A 371 -2.32 -40.85 -10.71
CA GLN A 371 -1.15 -41.55 -11.23
C GLN A 371 -0.16 -40.58 -11.89
N GLN A 372 -0.64 -39.58 -12.64
CA GLN A 372 0.23 -38.56 -13.21
C GLN A 372 0.90 -37.70 -12.13
N GLU A 373 0.18 -37.32 -11.06
CA GLU A 373 0.79 -36.64 -9.91
C GLU A 373 1.93 -37.46 -9.30
N ARG A 374 1.71 -38.77 -9.13
CA ARG A 374 2.72 -39.69 -8.61
C ARG A 374 3.96 -39.76 -9.52
N ASP A 375 3.76 -39.98 -10.82
CA ASP A 375 4.85 -40.09 -11.79
C ASP A 375 5.70 -38.81 -11.83
N ILE A 376 5.03 -37.64 -11.79
CA ILE A 376 5.67 -36.32 -11.73
C ILE A 376 6.48 -36.19 -10.43
N LEU A 377 5.89 -36.52 -9.28
CA LEU A 377 6.54 -36.41 -7.98
C LEU A 377 7.78 -37.28 -7.91
N GLU A 378 7.70 -38.54 -8.36
CA GLU A 378 8.84 -39.46 -8.40
C GLU A 378 9.97 -38.94 -9.29
N LYS A 379 9.64 -38.48 -10.50
CA LYS A 379 10.62 -37.90 -11.43
C LYS A 379 11.31 -36.68 -10.82
N CYS A 380 10.56 -35.76 -10.22
CA CYS A 380 11.11 -34.55 -9.59
C CYS A 380 11.97 -34.87 -8.35
N ILE A 381 11.59 -35.87 -7.54
CA ILE A 381 12.44 -36.37 -6.44
C ILE A 381 13.80 -36.85 -6.97
N GLN A 382 13.82 -37.61 -8.08
CA GLN A 382 15.08 -38.10 -8.66
C GLN A 382 15.94 -36.95 -9.21
N ILE A 383 15.33 -35.96 -9.87
CA ILE A 383 16.04 -34.78 -10.39
C ILE A 383 16.70 -34.03 -9.24
N THR A 384 15.95 -33.68 -8.19
CA THR A 384 16.50 -32.92 -7.05
C THR A 384 17.57 -33.69 -6.30
N LYS A 385 17.41 -35.02 -6.15
CA LYS A 385 18.45 -35.87 -5.56
C LYS A 385 19.73 -35.89 -6.39
N LYS A 386 19.63 -35.88 -7.71
CA LYS A 386 20.78 -35.79 -8.62
C LYS A 386 21.49 -34.42 -8.52
N LEU A 387 20.72 -33.34 -8.39
CA LEU A 387 21.24 -31.97 -8.30
C LEU A 387 21.93 -31.68 -6.96
N THR A 388 21.29 -32.09 -5.86
CA THR A 388 21.68 -31.63 -4.51
C THR A 388 22.33 -32.72 -3.65
N GLY A 389 22.23 -33.99 -4.06
CA GLY A 389 22.58 -35.15 -3.25
C GLY A 389 21.58 -35.44 -2.12
N LYS A 390 20.56 -34.60 -1.91
CA LYS A 390 19.57 -34.70 -0.84
C LYS A 390 18.18 -34.99 -1.42
N ARG A 391 17.33 -35.65 -0.63
CA ARG A 391 15.91 -35.78 -0.96
C ARG A 391 15.23 -34.42 -0.68
N PRO A 392 14.37 -33.90 -1.58
CA PRO A 392 13.57 -32.72 -1.27
C PRO A 392 12.61 -33.03 -0.13
N VAL A 393 12.40 -32.05 0.75
CA VAL A 393 11.49 -32.16 1.90
C VAL A 393 10.29 -31.21 1.80
N GLY A 394 10.34 -30.29 0.84
CA GLY A 394 9.30 -29.29 0.58
C GLY A 394 8.64 -29.44 -0.78
N TYR A 395 7.38 -29.06 -0.83
CA TYR A 395 6.59 -28.97 -2.05
C TYR A 395 5.78 -27.66 -2.07
N ARG A 396 5.54 -27.12 -3.26
CA ARG A 396 4.53 -26.10 -3.52
C ARG A 396 3.80 -26.47 -4.80
N ALA A 397 2.47 -26.44 -4.79
CA ALA A 397 1.67 -26.72 -5.96
C ALA A 397 1.75 -25.53 -6.94
N PRO A 398 1.91 -25.79 -8.26
CA PRO A 398 1.75 -24.76 -9.29
C PRO A 398 0.47 -23.94 -9.14
N LEU A 399 0.57 -22.61 -9.12
CA LEU A 399 -0.53 -21.67 -8.81
C LEU A 399 -1.29 -21.96 -7.50
N TYR A 400 -0.66 -22.60 -6.52
CA TYR A 400 -1.29 -23.04 -5.27
C TYR A 400 -2.50 -23.98 -5.49
N GLN A 401 -2.61 -24.59 -6.68
CA GLN A 401 -3.66 -25.53 -7.00
C GLN A 401 -3.32 -26.89 -6.41
N VAL A 402 -3.52 -27.07 -5.11
CA VAL A 402 -3.28 -28.35 -4.42
C VAL A 402 -4.58 -29.15 -4.28
N ARG A 403 -4.48 -30.48 -4.39
CA ARG A 403 -5.61 -31.41 -4.17
C ARG A 403 -5.38 -32.26 -2.94
N GLU A 404 -6.45 -32.86 -2.43
CA GLU A 404 -6.38 -33.82 -1.34
C GLU A 404 -5.46 -35.01 -1.70
N SER A 405 -5.53 -35.48 -2.95
CA SER A 405 -4.63 -36.53 -3.47
C SER A 405 -3.17 -36.10 -3.48
N THR A 406 -2.90 -34.84 -3.78
CA THR A 406 -1.53 -34.29 -3.73
C THR A 406 -1.01 -34.37 -2.30
N LEU A 407 -1.80 -33.92 -1.32
CA LEU A 407 -1.41 -34.00 0.10
C LEU A 407 -1.26 -35.44 0.61
N ASP A 408 -2.10 -36.38 0.13
CA ASP A 408 -1.95 -37.82 0.41
C ASP A 408 -0.61 -38.36 -0.11
N LEU A 409 -0.24 -37.98 -1.34
CA LEU A 409 1.05 -38.35 -1.93
C LEU A 409 2.20 -37.71 -1.17
N LEU A 410 2.14 -36.43 -0.82
CA LEU A 410 3.21 -35.77 -0.05
C LEU A 410 3.46 -36.49 1.29
N GLU A 411 2.39 -36.90 1.97
CA GLU A 411 2.48 -37.70 3.19
C GLU A 411 3.07 -39.10 2.94
N GLU A 412 2.63 -39.78 1.87
CA GLU A 412 3.15 -41.11 1.46
C GLU A 412 4.66 -41.07 1.15
N TYR A 413 5.11 -40.02 0.44
CA TYR A 413 6.51 -39.79 0.13
C TYR A 413 7.27 -39.09 1.28
N GLY A 414 6.65 -38.88 2.44
CA GLY A 414 7.32 -38.38 3.64
C GLY A 414 7.92 -36.98 3.47
N PHE A 415 7.22 -36.08 2.78
CA PHE A 415 7.56 -34.65 2.77
C PHE A 415 7.37 -34.06 4.17
N GLU A 416 8.24 -33.13 4.54
CA GLU A 416 8.17 -32.43 5.82
C GLU A 416 7.17 -31.28 5.76
N TYR A 417 7.05 -30.60 4.60
CA TYR A 417 6.12 -29.50 4.44
C TYR A 417 5.56 -29.31 3.02
N ASP A 418 4.38 -28.69 2.98
CA ASP A 418 3.74 -28.05 1.81
C ASP A 418 3.70 -26.52 2.04
N SER A 419 3.58 -25.75 0.96
CA SER A 419 3.42 -24.30 0.99
C SER A 419 2.46 -23.85 -0.11
N SER A 420 1.22 -24.31 -0.01
CA SER A 420 0.17 -24.15 -1.02
C SER A 420 -1.20 -23.75 -0.45
N LEU A 421 -1.38 -23.75 0.87
CA LEU A 421 -2.66 -23.49 1.54
C LEU A 421 -2.63 -22.19 2.34
N THR A 422 -3.82 -21.61 2.51
CA THR A 422 -4.03 -20.24 3.02
C THR A 422 -4.87 -20.19 4.30
N ASP A 423 -5.03 -21.31 5.02
CA ASP A 423 -5.83 -21.37 6.26
C ASP A 423 -5.27 -20.46 7.37
N HIS A 424 -4.00 -20.09 7.26
CA HIS A 424 -3.35 -19.04 8.03
C HIS A 424 -2.46 -18.22 7.09
N ASP A 425 -1.93 -17.11 7.60
CA ASP A 425 -1.10 -16.16 6.87
C ASP A 425 0.26 -15.85 7.54
N CYS A 426 0.44 -16.22 8.81
CA CYS A 426 1.61 -15.87 9.62
C CYS A 426 1.98 -16.92 10.67
N ARG A 427 1.36 -18.11 10.65
CA ARG A 427 1.71 -19.24 11.52
C ARG A 427 1.66 -20.55 10.72
N PRO A 428 2.67 -21.43 10.85
CA PRO A 428 2.55 -22.77 10.29
C PRO A 428 1.44 -23.56 10.97
N PHE A 429 0.90 -24.54 10.26
CA PHE A 429 -0.11 -25.47 10.78
C PHE A 429 0.12 -26.86 10.19
N PHE A 430 -0.59 -27.89 10.65
CA PHE A 430 -0.51 -29.19 9.99
C PHE A 430 -1.44 -29.21 8.78
N ALA A 431 -0.97 -29.75 7.66
CA ALA A 431 -1.78 -29.84 6.45
C ALA A 431 -3.10 -30.60 6.75
N PRO A 432 -4.26 -30.08 6.33
CA PRO A 432 -5.54 -30.64 6.74
C PRO A 432 -5.85 -31.97 6.02
N ARG A 433 -6.56 -32.87 6.69
CA ARG A 433 -7.20 -34.05 6.09
C ARG A 433 -8.71 -33.83 6.00
N ARG A 434 -9.13 -33.04 5.01
CA ARG A 434 -10.55 -32.72 4.74
C ARG A 434 -11.07 -33.53 3.56
N PRO A 435 -12.34 -33.96 3.56
CA PRO A 435 -12.96 -34.47 2.34
C PRO A 435 -13.22 -33.31 1.35
N PRO A 436 -13.21 -33.58 0.04
CA PRO A 436 -13.50 -32.57 -0.97
C PRO A 436 -14.88 -31.91 -0.75
N LEU A 437 -14.91 -30.58 -0.80
CA LEU A 437 -16.15 -29.83 -0.73
C LEU A 437 -16.96 -30.00 -2.03
N GLN A 438 -18.28 -30.08 -1.90
CA GLN A 438 -19.19 -30.21 -3.05
C GLN A 438 -19.69 -28.82 -3.47
N PRO A 439 -19.41 -28.38 -4.72
CA PRO A 439 -19.97 -27.14 -5.24
C PRO A 439 -21.50 -27.16 -5.34
N ILE A 440 -22.11 -25.98 -5.41
CA ILE A 440 -23.55 -25.84 -5.63
C ILE A 440 -23.92 -26.39 -7.01
N ASP A 441 -24.84 -27.35 -7.05
CA ASP A 441 -25.43 -27.89 -8.27
C ASP A 441 -26.80 -27.28 -8.51
N TYR A 442 -26.85 -26.15 -9.22
CA TYR A 442 -28.09 -25.40 -9.48
C TYR A 442 -29.17 -26.18 -10.26
N SER A 443 -28.88 -27.40 -10.75
CA SER A 443 -29.89 -28.28 -11.33
C SER A 443 -30.78 -28.97 -10.28
N LYS A 444 -30.36 -28.96 -9.00
CA LYS A 444 -31.08 -29.59 -7.89
C LYS A 444 -31.90 -28.58 -7.07
N PRO A 445 -32.85 -29.03 -6.23
CA PRO A 445 -33.52 -28.16 -5.28
C PRO A 445 -32.52 -27.52 -4.30
N ALA A 446 -32.78 -26.29 -3.87
CA ALA A 446 -31.89 -25.56 -2.94
C ALA A 446 -31.58 -26.32 -1.65
N SER A 447 -32.48 -27.20 -1.19
CA SER A 447 -32.24 -28.08 -0.03
C SER A 447 -31.03 -29.00 -0.19
N SER A 448 -30.53 -29.20 -1.41
CA SER A 448 -29.33 -30.00 -1.68
C SER A 448 -28.00 -29.30 -1.35
N TRP A 449 -27.99 -27.97 -1.14
CA TRP A 449 -26.80 -27.21 -0.72
C TRP A 449 -27.04 -26.29 0.48
N MET A 450 -28.30 -26.09 0.93
CA MET A 450 -28.63 -25.35 2.15
C MET A 450 -28.31 -26.15 3.43
N HIS A 451 -27.07 -26.60 3.55
CA HIS A 451 -26.53 -27.23 4.75
C HIS A 451 -25.13 -26.67 5.03
N PRO A 452 -24.69 -26.63 6.29
CA PRO A 452 -23.33 -26.19 6.62
C PRO A 452 -22.28 -27.17 6.06
N ILE A 453 -21.02 -26.76 6.13
CA ILE A 453 -19.88 -27.65 5.90
C ILE A 453 -20.00 -28.86 6.85
N PRO A 454 -19.82 -30.11 6.38
CA PRO A 454 -19.91 -31.28 7.22
C PRO A 454 -18.99 -31.18 8.44
N THR A 455 -19.47 -31.58 9.63
CA THR A 455 -18.67 -31.53 10.87
C THR A 455 -17.37 -32.35 10.75
N SER A 456 -17.36 -33.41 9.93
CA SER A 456 -16.16 -34.18 9.58
C SER A 456 -15.08 -33.35 8.86
N SER A 457 -15.48 -32.32 8.10
CA SER A 457 -14.56 -31.39 7.43
C SER A 457 -14.12 -30.23 8.34
N LEU A 458 -14.86 -29.97 9.41
CA LEU A 458 -14.49 -28.99 10.44
C LEU A 458 -13.43 -29.55 11.39
N GLY A 459 -13.40 -30.87 11.59
CA GLY A 459 -12.36 -31.59 12.34
C GLY A 459 -12.31 -31.26 13.84
N ASP A 460 -11.92 -32.22 14.68
CA ASP A 460 -11.24 -31.88 15.93
C ASP A 460 -9.79 -31.59 15.55
N ARG A 461 -9.28 -30.37 15.81
CA ARG A 461 -7.93 -29.88 15.40
C ARG A 461 -6.78 -30.84 15.79
N ARG A 462 -7.03 -31.87 16.61
CA ARG A 462 -6.04 -32.89 16.97
C ARG A 462 -6.13 -34.18 16.15
N SER A 463 -7.30 -34.56 15.61
CA SER A 463 -7.53 -35.85 14.94
C SER A 463 -7.73 -35.76 13.41
N SER A 464 -7.81 -34.56 12.83
CA SER A 464 -8.08 -34.31 11.40
C SER A 464 -6.89 -33.79 10.60
N ASP A 465 -5.70 -33.77 11.18
CA ASP A 465 -4.52 -33.13 10.58
C ASP A 465 -3.50 -34.19 10.11
N ARG A 466 -2.84 -33.93 8.98
CA ARG A 466 -1.76 -34.77 8.44
C ARG A 466 -0.50 -34.52 9.26
N ARG A 467 -0.14 -35.46 10.12
CA ARG A 467 1.09 -35.38 10.94
C ARG A 467 2.11 -36.37 10.36
N PRO A 468 3.34 -35.94 10.03
CA PRO A 468 3.97 -34.67 10.43
C PRO A 468 3.91 -33.55 9.38
N LEU A 469 3.18 -33.69 8.27
CA LEU A 469 3.20 -32.73 7.16
C LEU A 469 2.78 -31.31 7.61
N VAL A 470 3.75 -30.40 7.63
CA VAL A 470 3.54 -28.99 7.99
C VAL A 470 3.09 -28.20 6.76
N GLU A 471 2.20 -27.26 6.94
CA GLU A 471 1.90 -26.23 5.96
C GLU A 471 2.60 -24.94 6.37
N ILE A 472 3.44 -24.40 5.48
CA ILE A 472 4.00 -23.06 5.58
C ILE A 472 3.13 -22.15 4.72
N PRO A 473 2.24 -21.35 5.32
CA PRO A 473 1.24 -20.63 4.55
C PRO A 473 1.86 -19.72 3.49
N CYS A 474 1.26 -19.78 2.31
CA CYS A 474 1.44 -18.83 1.22
C CYS A 474 0.11 -18.12 0.94
N ASN A 475 0.12 -16.98 0.27
CA ASN A 475 -1.06 -16.42 -0.39
C ASN A 475 -0.65 -15.45 -1.52
N TYR A 476 -1.63 -15.02 -2.33
CA TYR A 476 -1.41 -14.07 -3.44
C TYR A 476 -1.01 -12.64 -3.02
N TYR A 477 -1.10 -12.29 -1.74
CA TYR A 477 -0.60 -11.03 -1.17
C TYR A 477 0.86 -11.13 -0.67
N MET A 478 1.44 -12.32 -0.65
CA MET A 478 2.82 -12.58 -0.24
C MET A 478 3.79 -12.69 -1.42
N GLU A 479 3.32 -12.50 -2.65
CA GLU A 479 4.07 -12.82 -3.87
C GLU A 479 4.10 -11.66 -4.86
N ASP A 480 5.09 -11.68 -5.78
CA ASP A 480 5.40 -10.58 -6.69
C ASP A 480 4.74 -10.70 -8.07
N MET A 481 4.53 -11.92 -8.57
CA MET A 481 4.10 -12.19 -9.94
C MET A 481 2.65 -11.75 -10.17
N THR A 482 1.69 -12.16 -9.35
CA THR A 482 0.27 -11.80 -9.58
C THR A 482 0.02 -10.29 -9.80
N PRO A 483 0.58 -9.37 -8.99
CA PRO A 483 0.38 -7.94 -9.23
C PRO A 483 1.29 -7.36 -10.33
N MET A 484 2.52 -7.85 -10.49
CA MET A 484 3.55 -7.16 -11.29
C MET A 484 3.95 -7.88 -12.59
N GLN A 485 3.45 -9.09 -12.85
CA GLN A 485 3.66 -9.80 -14.11
C GLN A 485 2.46 -9.60 -15.05
N PHE A 486 2.73 -9.10 -16.25
CA PHE A 486 1.73 -9.09 -17.31
C PHE A 486 1.73 -10.46 -18.04
N LEU A 487 0.58 -11.11 -18.08
CA LEU A 487 0.31 -12.35 -18.78
C LEU A 487 -0.79 -12.11 -19.84
N PRO A 488 -0.45 -12.09 -21.14
CA PRO A 488 -1.33 -11.56 -22.19
C PRO A 488 -2.63 -12.35 -22.39
N HIS A 489 -2.65 -13.62 -22.01
CA HIS A 489 -3.78 -14.54 -22.24
C HIS A 489 -4.60 -14.80 -20.97
N VAL A 490 -4.31 -14.08 -19.89
CA VAL A 490 -4.99 -14.20 -18.60
C VAL A 490 -5.90 -12.99 -18.41
N HIS A 491 -7.21 -13.21 -18.44
CA HIS A 491 -8.22 -12.13 -18.42
C HIS A 491 -8.14 -11.22 -17.18
N ASN A 492 -7.68 -11.75 -16.05
CA ASN A 492 -7.46 -11.03 -14.80
C ASN A 492 -5.99 -10.64 -14.57
N SER A 493 -5.16 -10.64 -15.61
CA SER A 493 -3.75 -10.22 -15.53
C SER A 493 -3.63 -8.77 -15.08
N HIS A 494 -2.68 -8.52 -14.19
CA HIS A 494 -2.17 -7.20 -13.90
C HIS A 494 -0.86 -6.98 -14.66
N GLY A 495 0.22 -6.52 -14.01
CA GLY A 495 1.52 -6.30 -14.66
C GLY A 495 2.03 -4.87 -14.63
N TYR A 496 1.22 -3.93 -14.16
CA TYR A 496 1.57 -2.49 -14.09
C TYR A 496 1.36 -1.90 -12.70
N VAL A 497 1.19 -2.74 -11.66
CA VAL A 497 1.11 -2.28 -10.28
C VAL A 497 2.48 -1.72 -9.87
N ASP A 498 2.48 -0.54 -9.25
CA ASP A 498 3.71 0.14 -8.86
C ASP A 498 4.47 -0.62 -7.77
N VAL A 499 5.79 -0.72 -7.93
CA VAL A 499 6.68 -1.43 -7.02
C VAL A 499 6.68 -0.86 -5.60
N ARG A 500 6.38 0.44 -5.41
CA ARG A 500 6.29 1.05 -4.07
C ARG A 500 5.01 0.63 -3.36
N SER A 501 3.94 0.42 -4.11
CA SER A 501 2.67 -0.05 -3.55
C SER A 501 2.81 -1.46 -2.99
N ILE A 502 3.46 -2.37 -3.72
CA ILE A 502 3.73 -3.73 -3.23
C ILE A 502 4.69 -3.73 -2.05
N GLU A 503 5.78 -2.95 -2.13
CA GLU A 503 6.74 -2.81 -1.03
C GLU A 503 6.07 -2.30 0.25
N GLN A 504 5.18 -1.31 0.14
CA GLN A 504 4.47 -0.76 1.29
C GLN A 504 3.46 -1.75 1.86
N MET A 505 2.69 -2.44 1.01
CA MET A 505 1.76 -3.50 1.43
C MET A 505 2.48 -4.60 2.23
N TRP A 506 3.66 -5.03 1.79
CA TRP A 506 4.46 -6.02 2.52
C TRP A 506 4.98 -5.49 3.87
N LYS A 507 5.38 -4.21 3.93
CA LYS A 507 5.78 -3.56 5.19
C LYS A 507 4.62 -3.45 6.18
N ASP A 508 3.45 -3.06 5.70
CA ASP A 508 2.26 -2.92 6.54
C ASP A 508 1.82 -4.27 7.11
N ARG A 509 1.87 -5.34 6.28
CA ARG A 509 1.65 -6.72 6.75
C ARG A 509 2.67 -7.12 7.82
N PHE A 510 3.96 -6.87 7.60
CA PHE A 510 5.00 -7.20 8.57
C PHE A 510 4.80 -6.47 9.90
N LEU A 511 4.52 -5.16 9.86
CA LEU A 511 4.31 -4.35 11.06
C LEU A 511 3.09 -4.81 11.85
N TRP A 512 1.99 -5.15 11.17
CA TRP A 512 0.80 -5.66 11.84
C TRP A 512 1.08 -7.01 12.52
N ILE A 513 1.71 -7.95 11.81
CA ILE A 513 2.10 -9.26 12.36
C ILE A 513 3.02 -9.09 13.57
N ARG A 514 4.06 -8.27 13.45
CA ARG A 514 5.01 -7.98 14.52
C ARG A 514 4.33 -7.49 15.80
N GLU A 515 3.28 -6.67 15.68
CA GLU A 515 2.59 -6.06 16.82
C GLU A 515 1.53 -6.97 17.46
N HIS A 516 0.95 -7.89 16.70
CA HIS A 516 -0.26 -8.62 17.13
C HIS A 516 -0.07 -10.13 17.25
N GLU A 517 0.98 -10.70 16.69
CA GLU A 517 1.18 -12.15 16.63
C GLU A 517 2.29 -12.64 17.55
N GLU A 518 2.08 -13.82 18.14
CA GLU A 518 3.03 -14.50 19.01
C GLU A 518 3.84 -15.53 18.21
N SER A 519 5.17 -15.38 18.23
CA SER A 519 6.12 -16.19 17.46
C SER A 519 5.74 -16.38 15.98
N PRO A 520 5.48 -15.29 15.23
CA PRO A 520 5.00 -15.40 13.86
C PRO A 520 6.11 -15.79 12.87
N ILE A 521 5.66 -16.25 11.71
CA ILE A 521 6.45 -16.33 10.49
C ILE A 521 6.04 -15.22 9.52
N PHE A 522 6.95 -14.87 8.61
CA PHE A 522 6.69 -13.92 7.53
C PHE A 522 7.28 -14.45 6.22
N THR A 523 6.41 -14.98 5.36
CA THR A 523 6.79 -15.50 4.04
C THR A 523 6.73 -14.39 2.99
N ILE A 524 7.74 -14.34 2.11
CA ILE A 524 7.74 -13.58 0.86
C ILE A 524 8.08 -14.55 -0.27
N ILE A 525 7.33 -14.49 -1.35
CA ILE A 525 7.48 -15.31 -2.54
C ILE A 525 7.93 -14.39 -3.69
N MET A 526 8.96 -14.82 -4.40
CA MET A 526 9.53 -14.08 -5.52
C MET A 526 9.64 -15.01 -6.73
N HIS A 527 9.57 -14.44 -7.93
CA HIS A 527 9.80 -15.21 -9.15
C HIS A 527 10.95 -14.56 -9.93
N PRO A 528 11.94 -15.31 -10.46
CA PRO A 528 12.96 -14.76 -11.35
C PRO A 528 12.34 -14.09 -12.59
N ASP A 529 11.16 -14.55 -13.01
CA ASP A 529 10.28 -13.97 -14.02
C ASP A 529 9.99 -12.48 -13.74
N THR A 530 9.68 -12.15 -12.48
CA THR A 530 9.22 -10.82 -12.06
C THR A 530 10.27 -10.08 -11.23
N SER A 531 10.67 -10.60 -10.08
CA SER A 531 11.74 -10.03 -9.25
C SER A 531 13.11 -9.95 -9.92
N GLY A 532 13.34 -10.69 -11.00
CA GLY A 532 14.53 -10.56 -11.85
C GLY A 532 14.52 -9.32 -12.77
N MET A 533 13.38 -8.65 -12.95
CA MET A 533 13.26 -7.46 -13.78
C MET A 533 13.98 -6.25 -13.17
N ALA A 534 14.54 -5.40 -14.04
CA ALA A 534 15.43 -4.32 -13.61
C ALA A 534 14.76 -3.28 -12.67
N HIS A 535 13.46 -3.04 -12.83
CA HIS A 535 12.70 -2.11 -12.00
C HIS A 535 12.17 -2.75 -10.70
N VAL A 536 12.00 -4.08 -10.68
CA VAL A 536 11.50 -4.84 -9.51
C VAL A 536 12.64 -5.28 -8.59
N ILE A 537 13.82 -5.64 -9.12
CA ILE A 537 14.91 -6.17 -8.29
C ILE A 537 15.36 -5.19 -7.19
N GLY A 538 15.28 -3.89 -7.45
CA GLY A 538 15.57 -2.88 -6.43
C GLY A 538 14.54 -2.84 -5.30
N MET A 539 13.29 -3.22 -5.56
CA MET A 539 12.23 -3.36 -4.56
C MET A 539 12.52 -4.50 -3.60
N VAL A 540 12.81 -5.70 -4.12
CA VAL A 540 13.12 -6.85 -3.27
C VAL A 540 14.39 -6.63 -2.44
N GLU A 541 15.43 -6.01 -3.01
CA GLU A 541 16.64 -5.68 -2.26
C GLU A 541 16.34 -4.70 -1.12
N ARG A 542 15.49 -3.68 -1.35
CA ARG A 542 15.06 -2.76 -0.27
C ARG A 542 14.23 -3.45 0.79
N MET A 543 13.31 -4.34 0.41
CA MET A 543 12.48 -5.07 1.37
C MET A 543 13.34 -5.96 2.26
N ILE A 544 14.28 -6.73 1.70
CA ILE A 544 15.17 -7.59 2.48
C ILE A 544 16.04 -6.76 3.44
N ARG A 545 16.65 -5.67 2.96
CA ARG A 545 17.45 -4.78 3.81
C ARG A 545 16.62 -4.12 4.92
N TRP A 546 15.36 -3.79 4.63
CA TRP A 546 14.45 -3.25 5.63
C TRP A 546 14.12 -4.29 6.71
N LEU A 547 13.87 -5.54 6.33
CA LEU A 547 13.71 -6.64 7.29
C LEU A 547 14.98 -6.87 8.13
N GLN A 548 16.17 -6.83 7.52
CA GLN A 548 17.45 -6.92 8.22
C GLN A 548 17.68 -5.79 9.23
N SER A 549 17.07 -4.62 9.02
CA SER A 549 17.23 -3.48 9.93
C SER A 549 16.62 -3.71 11.32
N TYR A 550 15.79 -4.74 11.48
CA TYR A 550 15.24 -5.18 12.77
C TYR A 550 16.20 -6.05 13.60
N GLY A 551 17.40 -6.36 13.07
CA GLY A 551 18.44 -7.06 13.82
C GLY A 551 17.98 -8.42 14.33
N ASP A 552 18.25 -8.71 15.61
CA ASP A 552 17.98 -10.00 16.25
C ASP A 552 16.48 -10.37 16.36
N GLU A 553 15.58 -9.42 16.11
CA GLU A 553 14.15 -9.67 16.05
C GLU A 553 13.75 -10.47 14.79
N VAL A 554 14.52 -10.36 13.71
CA VAL A 554 14.26 -11.03 12.43
C VAL A 554 15.28 -12.14 12.18
N GLU A 555 14.79 -13.35 11.91
CA GLU A 555 15.61 -14.50 11.58
C GLU A 555 15.22 -15.05 10.21
N PHE A 556 16.11 -14.91 9.22
CA PHE A 556 15.93 -15.55 7.91
C PHE A 556 16.31 -17.02 8.00
N MET A 557 15.45 -17.89 7.46
CA MET A 557 15.69 -19.33 7.42
C MET A 557 15.00 -19.99 6.23
N GLN A 558 15.50 -21.17 5.86
CA GLN A 558 14.90 -21.98 4.83
C GLN A 558 13.51 -22.47 5.29
N ALA A 559 12.60 -22.68 4.35
CA ALA A 559 11.25 -23.18 4.63
C ALA A 559 11.30 -24.54 5.37
N GLY A 560 12.15 -25.48 4.96
CA GLY A 560 12.32 -26.74 5.69
C GLY A 560 12.82 -26.55 7.12
N GLU A 561 13.69 -25.58 7.39
CA GLU A 561 14.14 -25.25 8.75
C GLU A 561 12.99 -24.68 9.59
N MET A 562 12.16 -23.84 8.99
CA MET A 562 10.96 -23.29 9.61
C MET A 562 9.95 -24.39 9.99
N ALA A 563 9.70 -25.36 9.10
CA ALA A 563 8.84 -26.49 9.40
C ALA A 563 9.36 -27.31 10.60
N ARG A 564 10.65 -27.66 10.60
CA ARG A 564 11.28 -28.41 11.70
C ARG A 564 11.29 -27.65 13.01
N TRP A 565 11.56 -26.34 12.96
CA TRP A 565 11.48 -25.47 14.13
C TRP A 565 10.07 -25.52 14.75
N TRP A 566 9.05 -25.33 13.92
CA TRP A 566 7.66 -25.30 14.38
C TRP A 566 7.21 -26.65 14.97
N LEU A 567 7.61 -27.77 14.34
CA LEU A 567 7.38 -29.11 14.89
C LEU A 567 8.00 -29.27 16.27
N ALA A 568 9.26 -28.87 16.44
CA ALA A 568 9.98 -28.99 17.70
C ALA A 568 9.36 -28.14 18.82
N GLU A 569 8.78 -26.97 18.52
CA GLU A 569 8.02 -26.18 19.49
C GLU A 569 6.67 -26.80 19.83
N ASN A 570 5.96 -27.37 18.85
CA ASN A 570 4.68 -28.04 19.07
C ASN A 570 4.83 -29.34 19.89
N GLU A 571 5.96 -30.03 19.78
CA GLU A 571 6.26 -31.20 20.62
C GLU A 571 6.55 -30.83 22.08
N LYS A 572 7.19 -29.69 22.34
CA LYS A 572 7.47 -29.21 23.71
C LYS A 572 6.22 -28.72 24.45
N ASN A 573 5.21 -28.28 23.72
CA ASN A 573 3.95 -27.76 24.26
C ASN A 573 2.87 -28.85 24.45
N ARG A 574 3.20 -30.12 24.20
CA ARG A 574 2.40 -31.31 24.52
C ARG A 574 2.83 -31.91 25.85
#